data_AF-A0A525DCB1-F1
#
_entry.id   AF-A0A525DCB1-F1
#
_cell.length_a   1.000
_cell.length_b   1.000
_cell.length_c   1.000
_cell.angle_alpha   90.00
_cell.angle_beta   90.00
_cell.angle_gamma   90.00
#
_symmetry.space_group_name_H-M   'P 1'
#
loop_
_entity.id
_entity.type
_entity.pdbx_description
1 polymer ?
#
loop_
_entity_poly.entity_id
_entity_poly.type
_entity_poly.pdbx_seq_one_letter_code
_entity_poly.pdbx_strand_id
1 'polypeptide(L)'
;MTKIDRVNRISLHTEPVANRVERRDTRFSERIKGAVLDVNNKQHHADDAIEKVIKGEMGIHEGMMAIGKADTSLRLLNQVRSKAMAAYNEIIRMQV
;
A
#
# COMPACT_ATOMS: atom_id res chain seq x y z
N MET A 1 7.04 57.68 29.39
CA MET A 1 6.50 56.38 29.84
C MET A 1 6.27 55.52 28.62
N THR A 2 7.00 54.40 28.56
CA THR A 2 7.35 53.66 27.35
C THR A 2 6.18 52.84 26.81
N LYS A 3 5.97 52.94 25.49
CA LYS A 3 5.02 52.16 24.70
C LYS A 3 5.34 50.67 24.83
N ILE A 4 4.35 49.88 25.22
CA ILE A 4 4.41 48.43 25.37
C ILE A 4 4.59 47.82 23.97
N ASP A 5 5.76 47.25 23.70
CA ASP A 5 6.05 46.57 22.43
C ASP A 5 5.72 45.07 22.56
N ARG A 6 4.61 44.69 21.92
CA ARG A 6 4.35 43.45 21.16
C ARG A 6 4.91 42.14 21.72
N VAL A 7 4.04 41.39 22.39
CA VAL A 7 4.13 39.93 22.43
C VAL A 7 3.45 39.38 21.17
N ASN A 8 4.24 38.99 20.17
CA ASN A 8 3.75 38.33 18.96
C ASN A 8 3.25 36.92 19.33
N ARG A 9 1.94 36.77 19.53
CA ARG A 9 1.31 35.45 19.73
C ARG A 9 1.45 34.67 18.43
N ILE A 10 2.22 33.59 18.46
CA ILE A 10 2.26 32.60 17.37
C ILE A 10 0.83 32.12 17.16
N SER A 11 0.20 32.64 16.11
CA SER A 11 -1.13 32.22 15.70
C SER A 11 -0.97 30.91 14.96
N LEU A 12 -1.18 29.80 15.65
CA LEU A 12 -1.32 28.48 15.03
C LEU A 12 -2.55 28.54 14.12
N HIS A 13 -2.35 28.77 12.82
CA HIS A 13 -3.38 28.58 11.81
C HIS A 13 -3.69 27.10 11.73
N THR A 14 -4.64 26.63 12.53
CA THR A 14 -5.20 25.30 12.39
C THR A 14 -6.23 25.34 11.26
N GLU A 15 -5.88 24.75 10.12
CA GLU A 15 -6.82 24.65 9.01
C GLU A 15 -8.07 23.84 9.42
N PRO A 16 -9.28 24.31 9.05
CA PRO A 16 -10.53 23.65 9.38
C PRO A 16 -10.55 22.22 8.82
N VAL A 17 -11.05 21.28 9.64
CA VAL A 17 -11.07 19.84 9.36
C VAL A 17 -11.76 19.50 8.03
N ALA A 18 -12.75 20.31 7.62
CA ALA A 18 -13.44 20.19 6.34
C ALA A 18 -12.50 20.25 5.12
N ASN A 19 -11.50 21.14 5.14
CA ASN A 19 -10.56 21.32 4.03
C ASN A 19 -9.55 20.15 3.91
N ARG A 20 -9.40 19.35 4.97
CA ARG A 20 -8.55 18.14 4.98
C ARG A 20 -9.22 16.95 4.28
N VAL A 21 -10.56 16.91 4.23
CA VAL A 21 -11.32 15.81 3.61
C VAL A 21 -11.29 15.91 2.08
N GLU A 22 -11.24 17.11 1.52
CA GLU A 22 -11.14 17.33 0.07
C GLU A 22 -9.79 16.88 -0.53
N ARG A 23 -8.71 16.85 0.25
CA ARG A 23 -7.39 16.36 -0.20
C ARG A 23 -7.20 14.85 -0.05
N ARG A 24 -8.25 14.06 -0.22
CA ARG A 24 -8.14 12.59 -0.28
C ARG A 24 -7.41 12.20 -1.57
N ASP A 25 -6.10 11.98 -1.47
CA ASP A 25 -5.30 11.46 -2.57
C ASP A 25 -5.64 9.98 -2.81
N THR A 26 -6.41 9.69 -3.87
CA THR A 26 -6.79 8.32 -4.26
C THR A 26 -5.62 7.50 -4.79
N ARG A 27 -4.50 8.14 -5.16
CA ARG A 27 -3.35 7.48 -5.81
C ARG A 27 -2.76 6.37 -4.96
N PHE A 28 -2.80 6.49 -3.63
CA PHE A 28 -2.35 5.40 -2.75
C PHE A 28 -3.25 4.18 -2.87
N SER A 29 -4.58 4.37 -2.79
CA SER A 29 -5.54 3.27 -2.90
C SER A 29 -5.49 2.59 -4.27
N GLU A 30 -5.28 3.37 -5.33
CA GLU A 30 -5.10 2.88 -6.71
C GLU A 30 -3.82 2.04 -6.84
N ARG A 31 -2.71 2.47 -6.22
CA ARG A 31 -1.45 1.69 -6.20
C ARG A 31 -1.63 0.35 -5.50
N ILE A 32 -2.30 0.32 -4.34
CA ILE A 32 -2.56 -0.93 -3.61
C ILE A 32 -3.48 -1.85 -4.44
N LYS A 33 -4.54 -1.31 -5.04
CA LYS A 33 -5.41 -2.07 -5.95
C LYS A 33 -4.62 -2.65 -7.13
N GLY A 34 -3.76 -1.84 -7.75
CA GLY A 34 -2.87 -2.28 -8.82
C GLY A 34 -1.93 -3.40 -8.39
N ALA A 35 -1.33 -3.29 -7.20
CA ALA A 35 -0.45 -4.33 -6.65
C ALA A 35 -1.20 -5.65 -6.40
N VAL A 36 -2.45 -5.60 -5.91
CA VAL A 36 -3.28 -6.81 -5.74
C VAL A 36 -3.55 -7.48 -7.10
N LEU A 37 -3.95 -6.71 -8.11
CA LEU A 37 -4.21 -7.23 -9.45
C LEU A 37 -2.94 -7.82 -10.09
N ASP A 38 -1.80 -7.16 -9.92
CA ASP A 38 -0.52 -7.62 -10.42
C ASP A 38 -0.08 -8.95 -9.76
N VAL A 39 -0.26 -9.09 -8.44
CA VAL A 39 -0.02 -10.37 -7.73
C VAL A 39 -0.95 -11.46 -8.25
N ASN A 40 -2.24 -11.16 -8.46
CA ASN A 40 -3.19 -12.12 -9.02
C ASN A 40 -2.77 -12.60 -10.42
N ASN A 41 -2.36 -11.68 -11.28
CA ASN A 41 -1.88 -12.02 -12.61
C ASN A 41 -0.61 -12.89 -12.56
N LYS A 42 0.31 -12.61 -11.63
CA LYS A 42 1.50 -13.45 -11.41
C LYS A 42 1.13 -14.85 -10.93
N GLN A 43 0.11 -15.01 -10.11
CA GLN A 43 -0.39 -16.32 -9.67
C GLN A 43 -0.95 -17.12 -10.86
N HIS A 44 -1.85 -16.53 -11.65
CA HIS A 44 -2.36 -17.19 -12.86
C HIS A 44 -1.24 -17.60 -13.82
N HIS A 45 -0.26 -16.72 -14.03
CA HIS A 45 0.91 -17.06 -14.86
C HIS A 45 1.75 -18.20 -14.27
N ALA A 46 1.84 -18.31 -12.94
CA ALA A 46 2.50 -19.44 -12.29
C ALA A 46 1.71 -20.75 -12.47
N ASP A 47 0.38 -20.69 -12.38
CA ASP A 47 -0.50 -21.85 -12.62
C ASP A 47 -0.37 -22.34 -14.08
N ASP A 48 -0.41 -21.43 -15.05
CA ASP A 48 -0.19 -21.74 -16.47
C ASP A 48 1.21 -22.34 -16.71
N ALA A 49 2.23 -21.81 -16.02
CA ALA A 49 3.59 -22.31 -16.12
C ALA A 49 3.71 -23.73 -15.54
N ILE A 50 3.02 -24.03 -14.43
CA ILE A 50 2.95 -25.37 -13.86
C ILE A 50 2.35 -26.35 -14.87
N GLU A 51 1.25 -25.97 -15.52
CA GLU A 51 0.59 -26.82 -16.52
C GLU A 51 1.54 -27.11 -17.70
N LYS A 52 2.22 -26.09 -18.22
CA LYS A 52 3.19 -26.25 -19.32
C LYS A 52 4.40 -27.10 -18.93
N VAL A 53 4.88 -26.99 -17.70
CA VAL A 53 5.95 -27.86 -17.19
C VAL A 53 5.50 -29.31 -17.15
N ILE A 54 4.29 -29.59 -16.66
CA ILE A 54 3.74 -30.95 -16.60
C ILE A 54 3.58 -31.55 -18.00
N LYS A 55 3.16 -30.73 -18.99
CA LYS A 55 3.06 -31.15 -20.39
C LYS A 55 4.40 -31.30 -21.11
N GLY A 56 5.51 -30.87 -20.50
CA GLY A 56 6.83 -30.85 -21.13
C GLY A 56 7.03 -29.71 -22.15
N GLU A 57 6.11 -28.74 -22.18
CA GLU A 57 6.13 -27.57 -23.07
C GLU A 57 6.99 -26.41 -22.51
N MET A 58 7.39 -26.48 -21.24
CA MET A 58 8.22 -25.50 -20.55
C MET A 58 9.24 -26.21 -19.65
N GLY A 59 10.44 -25.63 -19.52
CA GLY A 59 11.46 -26.17 -18.62
C GLY A 59 11.08 -25.99 -17.14
N ILE A 60 11.41 -26.96 -16.30
CA ILE A 60 11.15 -26.91 -14.84
C ILE A 60 11.73 -25.63 -14.22
N HIS A 61 12.93 -25.22 -14.63
CA HIS A 61 13.56 -23.99 -14.14
C HIS A 61 12.71 -22.73 -14.44
N GLU A 62 12.12 -22.65 -15.63
CA GLU A 62 11.27 -21.52 -16.02
C GLU A 62 9.95 -21.51 -15.26
N GLY A 63 9.33 -22.68 -15.08
CA GLY A 63 8.15 -22.81 -14.22
C GLY A 63 8.44 -22.40 -12.78
N MET A 64 9.57 -22.86 -12.22
CA MET A 64 10.00 -22.46 -10.87
C MET A 64 10.25 -20.95 -10.75
N MET A 65 10.75 -20.29 -11.79
CA MET A 65 10.88 -18.83 -11.80
C MET A 65 9.51 -18.14 -11.75
N ALA A 66 8.52 -18.62 -12.50
CA ALA A 66 7.16 -18.07 -12.49
C ALA A 66 6.52 -18.21 -11.10
N ILE A 67 6.61 -19.40 -10.51
CA ILE A 67 6.15 -19.68 -9.14
C ILE A 67 6.86 -18.77 -8.12
N GLY A 68 8.18 -18.66 -8.20
CA GLY A 68 8.97 -17.82 -7.29
C GLY A 68 8.60 -16.34 -7.36
N LYS A 69 8.30 -15.83 -8.56
CA LYS A 69 7.81 -14.45 -8.75
C LYS A 69 6.44 -14.25 -8.10
N ALA A 70 5.52 -15.19 -8.28
CA ALA A 70 4.19 -15.13 -7.67
C ALA A 70 4.27 -15.16 -6.14
N ASP A 71 5.03 -16.11 -5.58
CA ASP A 71 5.21 -16.27 -4.14
C ASP A 71 5.84 -15.04 -3.48
N THR A 72 6.95 -14.55 -4.03
CA THR A 72 7.64 -13.37 -3.49
C THR A 72 6.73 -12.14 -3.50
N SER A 73 5.98 -11.95 -4.59
CA SER A 73 5.05 -10.82 -4.72
C SER A 73 3.89 -10.92 -3.74
N LEU A 74 3.36 -12.13 -3.52
CA LEU A 74 2.31 -12.38 -2.52
C LEU A 74 2.80 -12.12 -1.10
N ARG A 75 4.01 -12.59 -0.76
CA ARG A 75 4.62 -12.33 0.56
C ARG A 75 4.75 -10.83 0.83
N LEU A 76 5.23 -10.07 -0.16
CA LEU A 76 5.31 -8.62 -0.07
C LEU A 76 3.92 -7.98 0.13
N LEU A 77 2.93 -8.37 -0.65
CA LEU A 77 1.57 -7.85 -0.54
C LEU A 77 0.98 -8.10 0.86
N ASN A 78 1.18 -9.30 1.41
CA ASN A 78 0.72 -9.62 2.76
C ASN A 78 1.37 -8.74 3.83
N GLN A 79 2.66 -8.43 3.70
CA GLN A 79 3.33 -7.50 4.61
C GLN A 79 2.73 -6.09 4.52
N VAL A 80 2.47 -5.60 3.31
CA VAL A 80 1.84 -4.30 3.09
C VAL A 80 0.42 -4.28 3.67
N ARG A 81 -0.38 -5.33 3.42
CA ARG A 81 -1.73 -5.50 3.99
C ARG A 81 -1.70 -5.40 5.51
N SER A 82 -0.82 -6.15 6.16
CA SER A 82 -0.68 -6.14 7.62
C SER A 82 -0.30 -4.76 8.15
N LYS A 83 0.64 -4.06 7.51
CA LYS A 83 1.01 -2.69 7.89
C LYS A 83 -0.13 -1.68 7.71
N ALA A 84 -0.89 -1.79 6.62
CA ALA A 84 -2.05 -0.93 6.38
C ALA A 84 -3.13 -1.13 7.45
N MET A 85 -3.41 -2.39 7.82
CA MET A 85 -4.36 -2.70 8.90
C MET A 85 -3.87 -2.22 10.26
N ALA A 86 -2.57 -2.34 10.55
CA ALA A 86 -1.99 -1.81 11.78
C ALA A 86 -2.14 -0.29 11.86
N ALA A 87 -1.83 0.44 10.79
CA ALA A 87 -1.99 1.89 10.73
C ALA A 87 -3.46 2.33 10.89
N TYR A 88 -4.39 1.60 10.27
CA TYR A 88 -5.82 1.83 10.46
C TYR A 88 -6.24 1.67 11.93
N ASN A 89 -5.81 0.58 12.57
CA ASN A 89 -6.09 0.34 13.99
C ASN A 89 -5.48 1.41 14.91
N GLU A 90 -4.30 1.92 14.59
CA GLU A 90 -3.63 2.97 15.37
C GLU A 90 -4.39 4.30 15.33
N ILE A 91 -4.86 4.72 14.14
CA ILE A 91 -5.64 5.95 13.99
C ILE A 91 -6.92 5.91 14.83
N ILE A 92 -7.60 4.76 14.88
CA ILE A 92 -8.82 4.59 15.68
C ILE A 92 -8.50 4.68 17.18
N ARG A 93 -7.37 4.13 17.62
CA ARG A 93 -6.92 4.18 19.02
C ARG A 93 -6.54 5.58 19.49
N MET A 94 -6.22 6.51 18.59
CA MET A 94 -5.95 7.91 18.95
C MET A 94 -7.22 8.74 19.22
N GLN A 95 -8.39 8.29 18.77
CA GLN A 95 -9.65 9.05 18.88
C GLN A 95 -10.49 8.70 20.12
N VAL A 96 -10.04 7.76 20.96
CA VAL A 96 -10.65 7.48 22.28
C VAL A 96 -10.03 8.35 23.37
#